data_AF-A0A9N9T5Z4-F1
#
_entry.id   AF-A0A9N9T5Z4-F1
#
_cell.length_a   1.000
_cell.length_b   1.000
_cell.length_c   1.000
_cell.angle_alpha   90.00
_cell.angle_beta   90.00
_cell.angle_gamma   90.00
#
_symmetry.space_group_name_H-M   'P 1'
#
loop_
_entity.id
_entity.type
_entity.pdbx_description
1 polymer ?
#
loop_
_entity_poly.entity_id
_entity_poly.type
_entity_poly.pdbx_seq_one_letter_code
_entity_poly.pdbx_strand_id
1 'polypeptide(L)'
;EQLLTVLLQITSLVLGENPPKKKTLTLGGKLAPAIFQTLIVTWIKANLNVMISRELWDRFLQVLTTLTVWEELIKEWAKTMETLTRVLARHVYNLDLTNLPLDRLNDNRSKRSRRTTQRQEQSTPCSTGEPVHPVVSRQDSALPDGQLLSKRTRSTLSRSYSDNDLTLKRRSSQIKQRNLNRRRSKSLEFLAPQDTESTDRTRSPSPAPSSGMESNSIKDSPIQLDMLSADHQTLEFGGEHRGVICGGSIRGWLPDVAVIIWKRMLGALGDINKISDPKLHAQVFEYLVKLTDTLIKLSRNQGISFDNMSTPHPPELIPPLTLILPWCFGALVLPSNYEAGKLNALRLICTITVNCDSKHRTYLPQVYRFLHTGE
;
A
#
# COMPACT_ATOMS: atom_id res chain seq x y z
N GLU A 1 26.13 -11.89 13.60
CA GLU A 1 26.27 -10.43 13.76
C GLU A 1 27.42 -9.82 12.95
N GLN A 2 28.65 -10.36 12.98
CA GLN A 2 29.82 -9.81 12.25
C GLN A 2 29.53 -9.33 10.81
N LEU A 3 28.83 -10.13 9.98
CA LEU A 3 28.47 -9.75 8.60
C LEU A 3 27.63 -8.46 8.54
N LEU A 4 26.72 -8.24 9.49
CA LEU A 4 25.93 -7.00 9.59
C LEU A 4 26.80 -5.80 9.96
N THR A 5 27.79 -5.99 10.85
CA THR A 5 28.75 -4.96 11.23
C THR A 5 29.60 -4.53 10.03
N VAL A 6 30.10 -5.50 9.25
CA VAL A 6 30.83 -5.24 8.00
C VAL A 6 29.94 -4.53 6.98
N LEU A 7 28.68 -4.95 6.83
CA LEU A 7 27.72 -4.32 5.91
C LEU A 7 27.45 -2.85 6.28
N LEU A 8 27.24 -2.55 7.57
CA LEU A 8 27.10 -1.17 8.06
C LEU A 8 28.36 -0.32 7.79
N GLN A 9 29.55 -0.89 8.02
CA GLN A 9 30.81 -0.21 7.77
C GLN A 9 31.01 0.08 6.27
N ILE A 10 30.70 -0.88 5.39
CA ILE A 10 30.72 -0.68 3.93
C ILE A 10 29.71 0.41 3.53
N THR A 11 28.48 0.38 4.06
CA THR A 11 27.48 1.42 3.79
C THR A 11 28.00 2.81 4.15
N SER A 12 28.56 2.97 5.36
CA SER A 12 29.05 4.27 5.86
C SER A 12 30.31 4.78 5.12
N LEU A 13 31.13 3.88 4.56
CA LEU A 13 32.31 4.23 3.78
C LEU A 13 31.97 4.56 2.31
N VAL A 14 31.00 3.87 1.71
CA VAL A 14 30.62 4.06 0.30
C VAL A 14 29.60 5.18 0.12
N LEU A 15 28.73 5.38 1.11
CA LEU A 15 27.72 6.43 1.15
C LEU A 15 28.11 7.43 2.25
N GLY A 16 28.71 8.54 1.85
CA GLY A 16 28.94 9.66 2.75
C GLY A 16 27.63 10.34 3.19
N GLU A 17 27.68 11.09 4.28
CA GLU A 17 26.53 11.81 4.87
C GLU A 17 25.79 12.70 3.85
N ASN A 18 26.53 13.29 2.91
CA ASN A 18 26.00 14.16 1.87
C ASN A 18 26.05 13.49 0.49
N PRO A 19 24.93 13.38 -0.25
CA PRO A 19 24.93 12.83 -1.60
C PRO A 19 25.69 13.75 -2.57
N PRO A 20 26.47 13.20 -3.51
CA PRO A 20 27.23 14.00 -4.47
C PRO A 20 26.30 14.66 -5.49
N LYS A 21 26.60 15.94 -5.84
CA LYS A 21 25.81 16.78 -6.77
C LYS A 21 25.48 16.11 -8.11
N LYS A 22 26.32 15.17 -8.57
CA LYS A 22 26.10 14.34 -9.76
C LYS A 22 26.21 12.85 -9.39
N LYS A 23 25.17 12.29 -8.75
CA LYS A 23 25.10 10.87 -8.31
C LYS A 23 25.57 9.88 -9.39
N THR A 24 25.15 10.10 -10.64
CA THR A 24 25.49 9.25 -11.81
C THR A 24 26.97 9.24 -12.20
N LEU A 25 27.80 10.13 -11.68
CA LEU A 25 29.25 10.15 -11.93
C LEU A 25 30.07 9.46 -10.82
N THR A 26 29.45 9.18 -9.67
CA THR A 26 30.13 8.57 -8.51
C THR A 26 29.74 7.10 -8.35
N LEU A 27 30.68 6.27 -7.88
CA LEU A 27 30.38 4.86 -7.60
C LEU A 27 29.31 4.73 -6.50
N GLY A 28 29.46 5.44 -5.38
CA GLY A 28 28.46 5.46 -4.30
C GLY A 28 27.08 5.90 -4.78
N GLY A 29 26.98 6.96 -5.59
CA GLY A 29 25.71 7.40 -6.16
C GLY A 29 25.05 6.42 -7.14
N LYS A 30 25.82 5.60 -7.85
CA LYS A 30 25.28 4.50 -8.68
C LYS A 30 24.85 3.29 -7.85
N LEU A 31 25.59 2.97 -6.79
CA LEU A 31 25.36 1.79 -5.95
C LEU A 31 24.34 2.01 -4.81
N ALA A 32 24.04 3.26 -4.44
CA ALA A 32 23.18 3.59 -3.31
C ALA A 32 21.86 2.79 -3.26
N PRO A 33 21.06 2.63 -4.35
CA PRO A 33 19.84 1.82 -4.32
C PRO A 33 20.12 0.36 -3.92
N ALA A 34 21.14 -0.25 -4.51
CA ALA A 34 21.51 -1.65 -4.24
C ALA A 34 22.08 -1.82 -2.83
N ILE A 35 22.83 -0.84 -2.32
CA ILE A 35 23.36 -0.84 -0.95
C ILE A 35 22.23 -0.73 0.07
N PHE A 36 21.30 0.22 -0.08
CA PHE A 36 20.16 0.35 0.84
C PHE A 36 19.25 -0.87 0.81
N GLN A 37 18.94 -1.42 -0.38
CA GLN A 37 18.17 -2.66 -0.50
C GLN A 37 18.88 -3.83 0.19
N THR A 38 20.18 -4.03 -0.08
CA THR A 38 20.95 -5.12 0.53
C THR A 38 21.03 -4.97 2.04
N LEU A 39 21.28 -3.75 2.56
CA LEU A 39 21.33 -3.45 3.98
C LEU A 39 20.00 -3.77 4.67
N ILE A 40 18.90 -3.19 4.19
CA ILE A 40 17.57 -3.32 4.82
C ILE A 40 17.05 -4.77 4.74
N VAL A 41 17.15 -5.42 3.57
CA VAL A 41 16.70 -6.81 3.40
C VAL A 41 17.54 -7.78 4.24
N THR A 42 18.86 -7.61 4.29
CA THR A 42 19.73 -8.45 5.14
C THR A 42 19.44 -8.22 6.61
N TRP A 43 19.14 -6.98 7.02
CA TRP A 43 18.77 -6.67 8.40
C TRP A 43 17.47 -7.35 8.83
N ILE A 44 16.43 -7.28 7.99
CA ILE A 44 15.17 -7.99 8.23
C ILE A 44 15.42 -9.50 8.31
N LYS A 45 16.11 -10.07 7.32
CA LYS A 45 16.42 -11.51 7.30
C LYS A 45 17.20 -11.96 8.54
N ALA A 46 18.11 -11.14 9.06
CA ALA A 46 18.82 -11.44 10.31
C ALA A 46 17.88 -11.43 11.53
N ASN A 47 17.01 -10.42 11.69
CA ASN A 47 16.02 -10.36 12.78
C ASN A 47 15.07 -11.58 12.81
N LEU A 48 14.83 -12.24 11.68
CA LEU A 48 14.02 -13.48 11.58
C LEU A 48 14.76 -14.75 12.02
N ASN A 49 16.09 -14.74 12.11
CA ASN A 49 16.91 -15.95 12.23
C ASN A 49 17.82 -15.97 13.46
N VAL A 50 18.27 -14.80 13.92
CA VAL A 50 19.21 -14.64 15.03
C VAL A 50 18.79 -13.46 15.91
N MET A 51 19.13 -13.52 17.19
CA MET A 51 19.02 -12.34 18.05
C MET A 51 20.01 -11.29 17.57
N ILE A 52 19.53 -10.07 17.37
CA ILE A 52 20.37 -8.90 17.12
C ILE A 52 20.48 -8.14 18.43
N SER A 53 21.71 -7.97 18.90
CA SER A 53 22.06 -7.18 20.08
C SER A 53 21.56 -5.74 19.96
N ARG A 54 21.20 -5.14 21.10
CA ARG A 54 20.71 -3.75 21.16
C ARG A 54 21.73 -2.77 20.58
N GLU A 55 23.00 -2.92 20.92
CA GLU A 55 24.08 -2.07 20.40
C GLU A 55 24.18 -2.11 18.87
N LEU A 56 24.01 -3.29 18.26
CA LEU A 56 24.06 -3.45 16.82
C LEU A 56 22.82 -2.85 16.14
N TRP A 57 21.64 -2.91 16.77
CA TRP A 57 20.46 -2.15 16.36
C TRP A 57 20.68 -0.64 16.45
N ASP A 58 21.24 -0.15 17.56
CA ASP A 58 21.47 1.29 17.78
C ASP A 58 22.47 1.84 16.75
N ARG A 59 23.50 1.07 16.36
CA ARG A 59 24.41 1.41 15.24
C ARG A 59 23.71 1.46 13.87
N PHE A 60 22.80 0.51 13.59
CA PHE A 60 22.01 0.53 12.35
C PHE A 60 21.09 1.75 12.27
N LEU A 61 20.40 2.06 13.37
CA LEU A 61 19.56 3.25 13.48
C LEU A 61 20.39 4.53 13.27
N GLN A 62 21.57 4.62 13.88
CA GLN A 62 22.50 5.75 13.69
C GLN A 62 22.89 5.92 12.22
N VAL A 63 23.33 4.84 11.54
CA VAL A 63 23.75 4.88 10.13
C VAL A 63 22.60 5.23 9.19
N LEU A 64 21.38 4.74 9.43
CA LEU A 64 20.23 5.15 8.61
C LEU A 64 19.81 6.59 8.88
N THR A 65 19.86 7.06 10.13
CA THR A 65 19.51 8.44 10.49
C THR A 65 20.49 9.46 9.89
N THR A 66 21.80 9.16 9.80
CA THR A 66 22.77 10.06 9.14
C THR A 66 22.64 10.07 7.61
N LEU A 67 22.01 9.04 7.02
CA LEU A 67 21.84 8.90 5.58
C LEU A 67 20.46 9.33 5.05
N THR A 68 19.59 9.95 5.86
CA THR A 68 18.25 10.41 5.43
C THR A 68 18.28 11.50 4.34
N VAL A 69 19.45 12.09 4.04
CA VAL A 69 19.66 13.01 2.90
C VAL A 69 19.66 12.26 1.55
N TRP A 70 19.77 10.94 1.56
CA TRP A 70 19.67 10.10 0.36
C TRP A 70 18.21 9.73 0.07
N GLU A 71 17.62 10.31 -0.98
CA GLU A 71 16.29 9.95 -1.49
C GLU A 71 16.12 8.44 -1.73
N GLU A 72 17.20 7.76 -2.13
CA GLU A 72 17.25 6.31 -2.35
C GLU A 72 16.97 5.52 -1.07
N LEU A 73 17.39 6.01 0.11
CA LEU A 73 17.05 5.40 1.40
C LEU A 73 15.56 5.56 1.69
N ILE A 74 15.00 6.77 1.50
CA ILE A 74 13.59 7.05 1.75
C ILE A 74 12.69 6.15 0.89
N LYS A 75 13.05 5.96 -0.39
CA LYS A 75 12.34 5.06 -1.32
C LYS A 75 12.40 3.60 -0.90
N GLU A 76 13.57 3.08 -0.55
CA GLU A 76 13.71 1.67 -0.17
C GLU A 76 13.09 1.39 1.21
N TRP A 77 13.19 2.32 2.15
CA TRP A 77 12.46 2.30 3.42
C TRP A 77 10.94 2.23 3.20
N ALA A 78 10.38 3.09 2.33
CA ALA A 78 8.94 3.10 2.06
C ALA A 78 8.45 1.77 1.44
N LYS A 79 9.15 1.27 0.42
CA LYS A 79 8.90 -0.04 -0.22
C LYS A 79 9.00 -1.20 0.78
N THR A 80 9.95 -1.11 1.71
CA THR A 80 10.11 -2.06 2.81
C THR A 80 8.92 -1.98 3.77
N MET A 81 8.49 -0.78 4.16
CA MET A 81 7.35 -0.57 5.05
C MET A 81 6.03 -1.08 4.44
N GLU A 82 5.80 -0.91 3.14
CA GLU A 82 4.66 -1.54 2.47
C GLU A 82 4.69 -3.07 2.59
N THR A 83 5.88 -3.67 2.40
CA THR A 83 6.07 -5.12 2.44
C THR A 83 5.91 -5.67 3.85
N LEU A 84 6.49 -5.01 4.85
CA LEU A 84 6.27 -5.33 6.26
C LEU A 84 4.81 -5.11 6.67
N THR A 85 4.09 -4.17 6.07
CA THR A 85 2.65 -3.96 6.34
C THR A 85 1.78 -5.08 5.74
N ARG A 86 2.18 -5.66 4.58
CA ARG A 86 1.59 -6.91 4.05
C ARG A 86 1.84 -8.10 4.98
N VAL A 87 3.05 -8.25 5.50
CA VAL A 87 3.38 -9.27 6.51
C VAL A 87 2.58 -9.08 7.80
N LEU A 88 2.47 -7.85 8.30
CA LEU A 88 1.66 -7.50 9.47
C LEU A 88 0.17 -7.87 9.26
N ALA A 89 -0.39 -7.52 8.09
CA ALA A 89 -1.75 -7.88 7.73
C ALA A 89 -1.99 -9.40 7.78
N ARG A 90 -1.08 -10.18 7.17
CA ARG A 90 -1.18 -11.64 7.09
C ARG A 90 -1.00 -12.32 8.45
N HIS A 91 0.09 -12.02 9.16
CA HIS A 91 0.51 -12.78 10.35
C HIS A 91 -0.10 -12.28 11.68
N VAL A 92 -0.60 -11.04 11.73
CA VAL A 92 -1.14 -10.43 12.97
C VAL A 92 -2.64 -10.23 12.89
N TYR A 93 -3.16 -9.86 11.71
CA TYR A 93 -4.59 -9.57 11.53
C TYR A 93 -5.34 -10.62 10.70
N ASN A 94 -4.65 -11.65 10.19
CA ASN A 94 -5.20 -12.70 9.33
C ASN A 94 -5.94 -12.16 8.09
N LEU A 95 -5.42 -11.07 7.50
CA LEU A 95 -5.99 -10.39 6.33
C LEU A 95 -5.02 -10.40 5.14
N ASP A 96 -5.55 -10.64 3.94
CA ASP A 96 -4.85 -10.42 2.68
C ASP A 96 -5.22 -9.05 2.10
N LEU A 97 -4.23 -8.15 2.00
CA LEU A 97 -4.40 -6.81 1.44
C LEU A 97 -4.78 -6.79 -0.05
N THR A 98 -4.66 -7.91 -0.76
CA THR A 98 -5.13 -8.07 -2.16
C THR A 98 -6.54 -8.66 -2.26
N ASN A 99 -7.10 -9.19 -1.15
CA ASN A 99 -8.38 -9.91 -1.10
C ASN A 99 -9.20 -9.55 0.15
N LEU A 100 -9.42 -8.26 0.40
CA LEU A 100 -10.10 -7.81 1.62
C LEU A 100 -11.61 -8.19 1.64
N PRO A 101 -12.16 -8.58 2.81
CA PRO A 101 -13.58 -8.95 2.96
C PRO A 101 -14.57 -7.89 2.44
N LEU A 102 -14.35 -6.61 2.75
CA LEU A 102 -15.24 -5.52 2.31
C LEU A 102 -15.30 -5.36 0.79
N ASP A 103 -14.19 -5.58 0.09
CA ASP A 103 -14.13 -5.41 -1.36
C ASP A 103 -14.99 -6.48 -2.05
N ARG A 104 -14.94 -7.73 -1.55
CA ARG A 104 -15.81 -8.84 -2.00
C ARG A 104 -17.31 -8.56 -1.73
N LEU A 105 -17.64 -7.97 -0.58
CA LEU A 105 -19.03 -7.61 -0.25
C LEU A 105 -19.56 -6.47 -1.14
N ASN A 106 -18.74 -5.48 -1.47
CA ASN A 106 -19.09 -4.40 -2.40
C ASN A 106 -19.30 -4.92 -3.82
N ASP A 107 -18.46 -5.85 -4.28
CA ASP A 107 -18.61 -6.53 -5.57
C ASP A 107 -19.92 -7.33 -5.67
N ASN A 108 -20.30 -8.04 -4.61
CA ASN A 108 -21.55 -8.79 -4.57
C ASN A 108 -22.78 -7.86 -4.56
N ARG A 109 -22.70 -6.72 -3.87
CA ARG A 109 -23.75 -5.68 -3.89
C ARG A 109 -23.88 -5.01 -5.25
N SER A 110 -22.78 -4.64 -5.90
CA SER A 110 -22.79 -3.98 -7.22
C SER A 110 -23.32 -4.92 -8.32
N LYS A 111 -22.96 -6.21 -8.29
CA LYS A 111 -23.50 -7.26 -9.18
C LYS A 111 -25.00 -7.46 -8.96
N ARG A 112 -25.48 -7.46 -7.71
CA ARG A 112 -26.93 -7.56 -7.40
C ARG A 112 -27.70 -6.33 -7.88
N SER A 113 -27.17 -5.13 -7.66
CA SER A 113 -27.78 -3.88 -8.14
C SER A 113 -27.91 -3.85 -9.67
N ARG A 114 -26.86 -4.21 -10.42
CA ARG A 114 -26.90 -4.27 -11.89
C ARG A 114 -27.94 -5.28 -12.42
N ARG A 115 -28.10 -6.43 -11.76
CA ARG A 115 -29.15 -7.41 -12.10
C ARG A 115 -30.57 -6.91 -11.81
N THR A 116 -30.75 -6.03 -10.82
CA THR A 116 -32.05 -5.38 -10.57
C THR A 116 -32.37 -4.35 -11.66
N THR A 117 -31.42 -3.49 -12.04
CA THR A 117 -31.63 -2.49 -13.10
C THR A 117 -31.97 -3.13 -14.45
N GLN A 118 -31.27 -4.19 -14.86
CA GLN A 118 -31.58 -4.92 -16.10
C GLN A 118 -32.96 -5.59 -16.12
N ARG A 119 -33.63 -5.76 -14.97
CA ARG A 119 -34.96 -6.39 -14.89
C ARG A 119 -36.11 -5.39 -14.99
N GLN A 120 -35.83 -4.09 -15.09
CA GLN A 120 -36.83 -3.02 -15.07
C GLN A 120 -37.06 -2.35 -16.43
N GLU A 121 -36.29 -2.71 -17.47
CA GLU A 121 -36.45 -2.21 -18.85
C GLU A 121 -37.26 -3.16 -19.77
N GLN A 122 -37.79 -4.26 -19.25
CA GLN A 122 -38.68 -5.18 -19.99
C GLN A 122 -40.08 -5.28 -19.36
N SER A 123 -40.82 -4.16 -19.34
CA SER A 123 -42.27 -4.17 -19.15
C SER A 123 -42.93 -2.91 -19.71
N THR A 124 -43.15 -2.88 -21.03
CA THR A 124 -44.09 -1.94 -21.67
C THR A 124 -45.42 -2.67 -21.91
N PRO A 125 -46.57 -2.13 -21.48
CA PRO A 125 -47.87 -2.78 -21.63
C PRO A 125 -48.48 -2.54 -23.02
N CYS A 126 -49.37 -3.45 -23.46
CA CYS A 126 -50.28 -3.21 -24.57
C CYS A 126 -51.64 -3.91 -24.33
N SER A 127 -52.70 -3.30 -24.87
CA SER A 127 -54.14 -3.57 -24.71
C SER A 127 -54.59 -4.96 -25.27
N THR A 128 -55.84 -5.44 -25.18
CA THR A 128 -57.18 -4.83 -25.01
C THR A 128 -58.22 -5.91 -24.64
N GLY A 129 -59.36 -5.59 -24.00
CA GLY A 129 -60.53 -6.51 -23.98
C GLY A 129 -61.51 -6.35 -22.79
N GLU A 130 -62.68 -5.77 -23.07
CA GLU A 130 -63.92 -5.82 -22.25
C GLU A 130 -64.80 -7.05 -22.68
N PRO A 131 -65.96 -7.40 -22.04
CA PRO A 131 -66.83 -6.60 -21.15
C PRO A 131 -67.45 -7.33 -19.90
N VAL A 132 -68.35 -6.60 -19.21
CA VAL A 132 -69.58 -7.03 -18.46
C VAL A 132 -69.63 -6.76 -16.94
N HIS A 133 -70.58 -5.90 -16.56
CA HIS A 133 -71.06 -5.51 -15.21
C HIS A 133 -72.14 -6.48 -14.66
N PRO A 134 -72.41 -6.59 -13.32
CA PRO A 134 -73.10 -5.57 -12.49
C PRO A 134 -72.43 -5.30 -11.10
N VAL A 135 -72.36 -4.09 -10.56
CA VAL A 135 -73.41 -3.27 -9.89
C VAL A 135 -74.11 -3.97 -8.70
N VAL A 136 -73.77 -3.58 -7.46
CA VAL A 136 -74.69 -3.18 -6.35
C VAL A 136 -73.90 -2.34 -5.31
N SER A 137 -74.47 -1.17 -4.97
CA SER A 137 -74.50 -0.36 -3.71
C SER A 137 -73.58 -0.71 -2.50
N ARG A 138 -73.18 0.23 -1.62
CA ARG A 138 -73.98 1.35 -1.04
C ARG A 138 -73.11 2.40 -0.30
N GLN A 139 -73.69 3.58 -0.06
CA GLN A 139 -73.22 4.65 0.87
C GLN A 139 -73.35 4.18 2.36
N ASP A 140 -72.94 4.89 3.43
CA ASP A 140 -72.74 6.34 3.61
C ASP A 140 -71.85 6.71 4.84
N SER A 141 -71.77 8.01 5.14
CA SER A 141 -70.90 8.74 6.06
C SER A 141 -71.46 8.87 7.50
N ALA A 142 -70.59 8.99 8.53
CA ALA A 142 -70.73 9.95 9.67
C ALA A 142 -69.65 9.80 10.77
N LEU A 143 -69.25 10.93 11.37
CA LEU A 143 -68.53 11.13 12.64
C LEU A 143 -69.56 11.50 13.77
N PRO A 144 -69.21 11.83 15.05
CA PRO A 144 -67.90 11.91 15.74
C PRO A 144 -67.87 10.98 17.00
N ASP A 145 -67.09 11.12 18.09
CA ASP A 145 -66.02 12.05 18.56
C ASP A 145 -65.08 11.27 19.53
N GLY A 146 -64.12 11.94 20.20
CA GLY A 146 -63.43 11.41 21.40
C GLY A 146 -61.92 11.67 21.45
N GLN A 147 -61.52 12.80 22.06
CA GLN A 147 -60.16 13.25 22.38
C GLN A 147 -59.30 12.15 23.10
N LEU A 148 -57.96 12.06 23.04
CA LEU A 148 -56.91 13.08 23.27
C LEU A 148 -55.52 12.68 22.69
N LEU A 149 -54.57 13.63 22.79
CA LEU A 149 -53.08 13.55 22.70
C LEU A 149 -52.41 13.78 21.32
N SER A 150 -51.72 14.93 21.26
CA SER A 150 -51.00 15.48 20.10
C SER A 150 -49.72 14.71 19.76
N LYS A 151 -49.57 14.31 18.49
CA LYS A 151 -48.29 13.91 17.90
C LYS A 151 -47.89 14.91 16.81
N ARG A 152 -46.72 15.52 17.02
CA ARG A 152 -46.12 16.53 16.13
C ARG A 152 -45.72 15.89 14.79
N THR A 153 -46.35 16.33 13.71
CA THR A 153 -46.05 15.88 12.34
C THR A 153 -44.66 16.37 11.90
N ARG A 154 -43.94 15.54 11.13
CA ARG A 154 -42.78 16.00 10.35
C ARG A 154 -42.92 15.52 8.90
N SER A 155 -42.97 16.49 8.00
CA SER A 155 -43.19 16.33 6.57
C SER A 155 -42.05 15.58 5.88
N THR A 156 -42.41 14.62 5.03
CA THR A 156 -41.54 14.05 4.00
C THR A 156 -41.68 14.87 2.71
N LEU A 157 -40.89 15.94 2.59
CA LEU A 157 -40.71 16.65 1.33
C LEU A 157 -39.55 16.01 0.55
N SER A 158 -39.86 15.43 -0.60
CA SER A 158 -38.86 14.95 -1.56
C SER A 158 -37.98 16.11 -2.01
N ARG A 159 -36.66 16.01 -1.82
CA ARG A 159 -35.70 16.94 -2.43
C ARG A 159 -35.18 16.37 -3.75
N SER A 160 -35.36 17.18 -4.79
CA SER A 160 -34.87 16.94 -6.14
C SER A 160 -33.34 16.76 -6.18
N TYR A 161 -32.89 15.81 -7.01
CA TYR A 161 -31.55 15.83 -7.60
C TYR A 161 -31.69 16.36 -9.03
N SER A 162 -30.92 17.38 -9.37
CA SER A 162 -30.81 17.91 -10.72
C SER A 162 -29.60 17.31 -11.43
N ASP A 163 -29.83 16.48 -12.43
CA ASP A 163 -28.78 16.07 -13.37
C ASP A 163 -28.38 17.26 -14.26
N ASN A 164 -27.07 17.47 -14.41
CA ASN A 164 -26.49 18.41 -15.38
C ASN A 164 -25.57 17.63 -16.32
N ASP A 165 -26.16 17.03 -17.36
CA ASP A 165 -25.42 16.44 -18.47
C ASP A 165 -25.38 17.42 -19.65
N LEU A 166 -24.17 17.83 -20.07
CA LEU A 166 -23.94 18.75 -21.19
C LEU A 166 -23.15 18.06 -22.30
N THR A 167 -23.89 17.37 -23.16
CA THR A 167 -23.36 16.71 -24.36
C THR A 167 -23.05 17.72 -25.48
N LEU A 168 -21.82 18.23 -25.54
CA LEU A 168 -21.37 19.00 -26.71
C LEU A 168 -20.87 18.10 -27.85
N LYS A 169 -21.71 17.92 -28.87
CA LYS A 169 -21.28 17.44 -30.19
C LYS A 169 -20.25 18.39 -30.80
N ARG A 170 -19.10 17.88 -31.26
CA ARG A 170 -18.28 18.58 -32.27
C ARG A 170 -17.90 17.67 -33.42
N ARG A 171 -18.03 18.22 -34.63
CA ARG A 171 -18.00 17.54 -35.94
C ARG A 171 -16.64 16.91 -36.25
N SER A 172 -16.65 15.79 -36.96
CA SER A 172 -15.46 15.31 -37.68
C SER A 172 -15.27 16.12 -38.97
N SER A 173 -14.01 16.27 -39.36
CA SER A 173 -13.62 16.74 -40.69
C SER A 173 -12.41 15.90 -41.14
N GLN A 174 -12.62 15.04 -42.13
CA GLN A 174 -11.55 14.32 -42.82
C GLN A 174 -10.67 15.30 -43.59
N ILE A 175 -9.34 15.09 -43.60
CA ILE A 175 -8.48 15.43 -44.74
C ILE A 175 -7.43 14.34 -44.94
N LYS A 176 -7.28 13.98 -46.21
CA LYS A 176 -6.42 12.95 -46.82
C LYS A 176 -4.97 12.94 -46.32
N GLN A 177 -4.38 11.74 -46.24
CA GLN A 177 -3.13 11.46 -46.95
C GLN A 177 -3.20 10.12 -47.69
N ARG A 178 -2.61 10.08 -48.89
CA ARG A 178 -2.64 8.95 -49.84
C ARG A 178 -1.22 8.41 -50.00
N ASN A 179 -1.09 7.09 -49.80
CA ASN A 179 -0.37 6.14 -50.67
C ASN A 179 1.11 6.30 -51.07
N LEU A 180 1.79 5.14 -50.98
CA LEU A 180 2.82 4.57 -51.88
C LEU A 180 4.31 4.95 -51.71
N ASN A 181 5.11 3.94 -51.34
CA ASN A 181 6.32 3.37 -52.00
C ASN A 181 7.08 2.54 -50.93
N ARG A 182 7.45 1.25 -51.05
CA ARG A 182 7.92 0.34 -52.13
C ARG A 182 9.39 0.56 -52.59
N ARG A 183 10.21 -0.49 -52.38
CA ARG A 183 11.52 -0.85 -53.03
C ARG A 183 12.88 -0.35 -52.45
N ARG A 184 13.49 -1.22 -51.63
CA ARG A 184 14.81 -1.91 -51.77
C ARG A 184 15.78 -1.55 -52.93
N SER A 185 17.00 -1.10 -52.60
CA SER A 185 18.34 -1.35 -53.24
C SER A 185 19.40 -0.39 -52.64
N LYS A 186 20.74 -0.58 -52.62
CA LYS A 186 21.73 -1.68 -52.86
C LYS A 186 23.15 -1.16 -52.42
N SER A 187 24.15 -2.08 -52.37
CA SER A 187 25.60 -1.88 -52.70
C SER A 187 26.63 -1.95 -51.54
N LEU A 188 27.94 -2.25 -51.76
CA LEU A 188 28.66 -3.43 -52.31
C LEU A 188 30.19 -3.18 -52.18
N GLU A 189 31.00 -4.13 -51.66
CA GLU A 189 32.45 -4.39 -51.94
C GLU A 189 32.95 -5.47 -50.93
N PHE A 190 33.34 -6.71 -51.32
CA PHE A 190 34.62 -7.19 -51.91
C PHE A 190 35.84 -6.93 -50.99
N LEU A 191 36.71 -7.89 -50.62
CA LEU A 191 37.21 -9.12 -51.29
C LEU A 191 37.41 -10.31 -50.32
N ALA A 192 37.66 -11.51 -50.88
CA ALA A 192 38.32 -12.65 -50.22
C ALA A 192 39.55 -13.08 -51.04
N PRO A 193 40.52 -13.80 -50.46
CA PRO A 193 40.91 -15.08 -51.06
C PRO A 193 41.19 -16.22 -50.06
N GLN A 194 41.52 -17.38 -50.63
CA GLN A 194 41.47 -18.73 -50.08
C GLN A 194 42.72 -19.23 -49.31
N ASP A 195 42.45 -20.23 -48.46
CA ASP A 195 43.16 -21.49 -48.20
C ASP A 195 44.69 -21.54 -47.98
N THR A 196 45.08 -22.18 -46.88
CA THR A 196 46.24 -23.08 -46.86
C THR A 196 46.06 -24.19 -45.83
N GLU A 197 46.55 -25.38 -46.15
CA GLU A 197 46.20 -26.66 -45.53
C GLU A 197 47.36 -27.19 -44.67
N SER A 198 47.09 -27.66 -43.44
CA SER A 198 47.90 -28.67 -42.73
C SER A 198 47.28 -29.09 -41.38
N THR A 199 46.68 -30.28 -41.39
CA THR A 199 47.02 -31.40 -40.49
C THR A 199 47.71 -31.11 -39.14
N ASP A 200 47.02 -31.37 -38.03
CA ASP A 200 47.30 -32.61 -37.27
C ASP A 200 46.09 -33.09 -36.44
N ARG A 201 46.14 -34.33 -35.97
CA ARG A 201 45.02 -35.08 -35.38
C ARG A 201 45.13 -35.16 -33.85
N THR A 202 44.00 -35.00 -33.15
CA THR A 202 43.62 -35.88 -32.03
C THR A 202 42.10 -35.91 -31.87
N ARG A 203 41.56 -37.02 -31.36
CA ARG A 203 40.13 -37.37 -31.44
C ARG A 203 39.36 -37.13 -30.14
N SER A 204 38.27 -36.36 -30.25
CA SER A 204 36.91 -36.63 -29.72
C SER A 204 36.64 -36.72 -28.19
N PRO A 205 35.38 -36.56 -27.71
CA PRO A 205 34.15 -36.06 -28.37
C PRO A 205 33.47 -34.87 -27.65
N SER A 206 32.59 -34.16 -28.35
CA SER A 206 31.73 -33.08 -27.81
C SER A 206 30.46 -33.59 -27.11
N PRO A 207 29.78 -32.73 -26.33
CA PRO A 207 28.36 -32.45 -26.64
C PRO A 207 28.10 -31.01 -27.11
N ALA A 208 26.89 -30.78 -27.62
CA ALA A 208 26.46 -29.61 -28.38
C ALA A 208 25.96 -28.41 -27.51
N PRO A 209 25.73 -27.22 -28.09
CA PRO A 209 25.56 -25.98 -27.32
C PRO A 209 24.11 -25.57 -27.03
N SER A 210 23.93 -24.78 -25.96
CA SER A 210 22.76 -23.92 -25.70
C SER A 210 23.33 -22.51 -25.46
N SER A 211 23.34 -21.61 -26.45
CA SER A 211 22.23 -20.79 -26.96
C SER A 211 21.89 -19.58 -26.08
N GLY A 212 21.90 -18.39 -26.70
CA GLY A 212 21.06 -17.26 -26.26
C GLY A 212 21.53 -16.42 -25.07
N MET A 213 22.59 -15.63 -25.26
CA MET A 213 22.79 -14.40 -24.47
C MET A 213 21.67 -13.40 -24.81
N GLU A 214 20.61 -13.38 -24.00
CA GLU A 214 19.57 -12.34 -24.04
C GLU A 214 19.60 -11.51 -22.75
N SER A 215 20.46 -10.50 -22.73
CA SER A 215 20.52 -9.55 -21.62
C SER A 215 19.30 -8.62 -21.63
N ASN A 216 18.27 -8.94 -20.85
CA ASN A 216 17.22 -7.99 -20.47
C ASN A 216 16.56 -8.32 -19.11
N SER A 217 16.21 -7.26 -18.38
CA SER A 217 15.34 -7.25 -17.19
C SER A 217 15.83 -7.91 -15.88
N ILE A 218 16.89 -7.35 -15.29
CA ILE A 218 17.22 -7.54 -13.85
C ILE A 218 16.35 -6.62 -12.94
N LYS A 219 15.28 -6.00 -13.45
CA LYS A 219 14.67 -4.82 -12.81
C LYS A 219 13.30 -5.01 -12.14
N ASP A 220 12.53 -6.04 -12.50
CA ASP A 220 11.18 -6.24 -11.97
C ASP A 220 10.94 -7.70 -11.52
N SER A 221 11.28 -7.98 -10.26
CA SER A 221 10.82 -9.18 -9.56
C SER A 221 10.53 -8.79 -8.10
N PRO A 222 9.26 -8.81 -7.65
CA PRO A 222 8.95 -8.59 -6.25
C PRO A 222 9.50 -9.74 -5.42
N ILE A 223 10.04 -9.40 -4.24
CA ILE A 223 10.68 -10.36 -3.33
C ILE A 223 9.64 -11.41 -2.90
N GLN A 224 9.80 -12.65 -3.37
CA GLN A 224 9.01 -13.80 -2.90
C GLN A 224 9.43 -14.18 -1.48
N LEU A 225 8.79 -13.52 -0.50
CA LEU A 225 8.88 -13.86 0.92
C LEU A 225 7.92 -15.02 1.29
N ASP A 226 7.00 -15.37 0.38
CA ASP A 226 5.81 -16.19 0.65
C ASP A 226 6.02 -17.72 0.66
N MET A 227 7.19 -18.25 0.24
CA MET A 227 7.35 -19.68 -0.06
C MET A 227 7.81 -20.56 1.14
N LEU A 228 7.81 -20.04 2.37
CA LEU A 228 8.17 -20.80 3.58
C LEU A 228 7.12 -20.60 4.70
N SER A 229 5.94 -21.19 4.54
CA SER A 229 4.92 -21.29 5.58
C SER A 229 3.97 -22.46 5.30
N ALA A 230 4.18 -23.58 5.98
CA ALA A 230 3.24 -24.67 6.08
C ALA A 230 2.85 -24.88 7.55
N ASP A 231 1.60 -25.26 7.76
CA ASP A 231 0.92 -25.65 9.02
C ASP A 231 0.80 -24.60 10.14
N HIS A 232 -0.41 -24.05 10.23
CA HIS A 232 -0.94 -23.49 11.48
C HIS A 232 -1.38 -24.63 12.41
N GLN A 233 -0.75 -24.77 13.57
CA GLN A 233 -1.37 -25.41 14.73
C GLN A 233 -1.52 -24.39 15.86
N THR A 234 -2.76 -24.16 16.28
CA THR A 234 -3.13 -23.28 17.39
C THR A 234 -3.17 -24.06 18.70
N LEU A 235 -2.09 -24.06 19.48
CA LEU A 235 -2.09 -24.59 20.86
C LEU A 235 -1.19 -23.75 21.81
N GLU A 236 -1.81 -23.38 22.92
CA GLU A 236 -1.35 -22.96 24.26
C GLU A 236 -0.09 -22.10 24.50
N PHE A 237 -0.22 -21.17 25.45
CA PHE A 237 0.80 -20.23 25.94
C PHE A 237 1.88 -20.90 26.82
N GLY A 238 2.63 -21.85 26.24
CA GLY A 238 3.90 -22.32 26.79
C GLY A 238 5.04 -21.36 26.44
N GLY A 239 5.90 -21.01 27.41
CA GLY A 239 6.93 -19.96 27.28
C GLY A 239 8.03 -20.18 26.23
N GLU A 240 8.03 -21.31 25.53
CA GLU A 240 8.97 -21.70 24.48
C GLU A 240 8.57 -21.22 23.07
N HIS A 241 7.28 -20.95 22.83
CA HIS A 241 6.79 -20.50 21.51
C HIS A 241 7.00 -19.00 21.23
N ARG A 242 8.18 -18.48 21.53
CA ARG A 242 8.58 -17.09 21.25
C ARG A 242 9.52 -17.01 20.05
N GLY A 243 9.39 -15.94 19.27
CA GLY A 243 10.30 -15.68 18.17
C GLY A 243 11.73 -15.41 18.64
N VAL A 244 12.73 -15.66 17.79
CA VAL A 244 14.13 -15.41 18.14
C VAL A 244 14.35 -13.98 18.66
N ILE A 245 13.77 -12.97 18.00
CA ILE A 245 13.88 -11.56 18.40
C ILE A 245 13.35 -11.26 19.83
N CYS A 246 12.51 -12.14 20.37
CA CYS A 246 11.89 -12.05 21.70
C CYS A 246 12.62 -12.88 22.77
N GLY A 247 13.76 -13.49 22.45
CA GLY A 247 14.50 -14.37 23.34
C GLY A 247 14.11 -15.85 23.26
N GLY A 248 13.26 -16.23 22.30
CA GLY A 248 12.91 -17.62 22.04
C GLY A 248 13.79 -18.29 20.98
N SER A 249 13.40 -19.48 20.54
CA SER A 249 14.15 -20.30 19.57
C SER A 249 13.54 -20.30 18.15
N ILE A 250 12.28 -19.85 17.99
CA ILE A 250 11.53 -20.01 16.74
C ILE A 250 11.93 -18.94 15.71
N ARG A 251 12.40 -19.40 14.56
CA ARG A 251 12.79 -18.57 13.41
C ARG A 251 11.62 -18.32 12.46
N GLY A 252 11.66 -17.21 11.74
CA GLY A 252 10.66 -16.86 10.72
C GLY A 252 9.58 -15.89 11.21
N TRP A 253 8.44 -15.87 10.51
CA TRP A 253 7.37 -14.90 10.71
C TRP A 253 6.31 -15.39 11.71
N LEU A 254 6.56 -15.10 12.98
CA LEU A 254 5.54 -15.14 14.04
C LEU A 254 4.85 -13.77 14.20
N PRO A 255 3.67 -13.69 14.83
CA PRO A 255 2.94 -12.43 15.01
C PRO A 255 3.74 -11.39 15.82
N ASP A 256 4.42 -11.82 16.89
CA ASP A 256 5.29 -10.98 17.72
C ASP A 256 6.49 -10.44 16.93
N VAL A 257 7.16 -11.31 16.16
CA VAL A 257 8.28 -10.96 15.26
C VAL A 257 7.84 -9.94 14.22
N ALA A 258 6.67 -10.14 13.60
CA ALA A 258 6.12 -9.24 12.60
C ALA A 258 5.85 -7.83 13.18
N VAL A 259 5.22 -7.73 14.35
CA VAL A 259 4.98 -6.45 15.04
C VAL A 259 6.30 -5.75 15.37
N ILE A 260 7.29 -6.47 15.90
CA ILE A 260 8.57 -5.88 16.33
C ILE A 260 9.37 -5.38 15.13
N ILE A 261 9.51 -6.18 14.07
CA ILE A 261 10.25 -5.78 12.86
C ILE A 261 9.55 -4.61 12.16
N TRP A 262 8.21 -4.63 12.04
CA TRP A 262 7.44 -3.52 11.47
C TRP A 262 7.63 -2.23 12.27
N LYS A 263 7.52 -2.28 13.60
CA LYS A 263 7.69 -1.11 14.48
C LYS A 263 9.13 -0.59 14.47
N ARG A 264 10.13 -1.49 14.49
CA ARG A 264 11.56 -1.14 14.35
C ARG A 264 11.83 -0.43 13.03
N MET A 265 11.31 -0.97 11.92
CA MET A 265 11.52 -0.38 10.60
C MET A 265 10.78 0.96 10.43
N LEU A 266 9.58 1.11 10.99
CA LEU A 266 8.85 2.39 10.99
C LEU A 266 9.70 3.52 11.59
N GLY A 267 10.40 3.24 12.71
CA GLY A 267 11.32 4.18 13.36
C GLY A 267 12.76 4.19 12.84
N ALA A 268 13.10 3.44 11.78
CA ALA A 268 14.48 3.25 11.35
C ALA A 268 15.13 4.49 10.72
N LEU A 269 14.35 5.50 10.34
CA LEU A 269 14.85 6.81 9.90
C LEU A 269 15.15 7.76 11.08
N GLY A 270 14.86 7.36 12.32
CA GLY A 270 15.00 8.21 13.51
C GLY A 270 13.86 9.23 13.64
N ASP A 271 14.22 10.47 13.95
CA ASP A 271 13.24 11.57 14.07
C ASP A 271 13.08 12.27 12.71
N ILE A 272 11.92 12.06 12.09
CA ILE A 272 11.58 12.57 10.75
C ILE A 272 11.69 14.11 10.69
N ASN A 273 11.41 14.80 11.80
CA ASN A 273 11.47 16.25 11.87
C ASN A 273 12.90 16.82 11.85
N LYS A 274 13.93 15.96 11.91
CA LYS A 274 15.35 16.33 11.76
C LYS A 274 15.87 16.21 10.32
N ILE A 275 15.03 15.76 9.37
CA ILE A 275 15.41 15.65 7.95
C ILE A 275 15.61 17.07 7.37
N SER A 276 16.86 17.38 6.99
CA SER A 276 17.27 18.74 6.59
C SER A 276 16.74 19.19 5.23
N ASP A 277 16.35 18.27 4.33
CA ASP A 277 15.72 18.61 3.04
C ASP A 277 14.19 18.57 3.18
N PRO A 278 13.48 19.71 3.04
CA PRO A 278 12.03 19.77 3.11
C PRO A 278 11.30 18.88 2.09
N LYS A 279 11.92 18.58 0.93
CA LYS A 279 11.33 17.70 -0.08
C LYS A 279 11.35 16.24 0.38
N LEU A 280 12.45 15.78 0.96
CA LEU A 280 12.56 14.43 1.52
C LEU A 280 11.65 14.27 2.74
N HIS A 281 11.60 15.30 3.60
CA HIS A 281 10.64 15.36 4.71
C HIS A 281 9.20 15.23 4.21
N ALA A 282 8.79 16.03 3.23
CA ALA A 282 7.45 15.97 2.65
C ALA A 282 7.14 14.60 2.00
N GLN A 283 8.13 13.98 1.33
CA GLN A 283 8.03 12.65 0.75
C GLN A 283 7.82 11.56 1.81
N VAL A 284 8.55 11.58 2.92
CA VAL A 284 8.30 10.68 4.06
C VAL A 284 6.88 10.84 4.59
N PHE A 285 6.42 12.07 4.78
CA PHE A 285 5.06 12.35 5.22
C PHE A 285 3.98 11.88 4.23
N GLU A 286 4.22 11.97 2.92
CA GLU A 286 3.32 11.40 1.89
C GLU A 286 3.24 9.87 1.98
N TYR A 287 4.35 9.19 2.27
CA TYR A 287 4.35 7.74 2.54
C TYR A 287 3.62 7.40 3.84
N LEU A 288 3.76 8.21 4.90
CA LEU A 288 3.00 8.01 6.15
C LEU A 288 1.49 8.16 5.95
N VAL A 289 1.03 9.05 5.05
CA VAL A 289 -0.38 9.13 4.63
C VAL A 289 -0.84 7.81 4.03
N LYS A 290 -0.11 7.27 3.04
CA LYS A 290 -0.44 5.99 2.36
C LYS A 290 -0.43 4.80 3.34
N LEU A 291 0.52 4.78 4.28
CA LEU A 291 0.60 3.79 5.34
C LEU A 291 -0.63 3.88 6.26
N THR A 292 -1.00 5.08 6.69
CA THR A 292 -2.15 5.32 7.58
C THR A 292 -3.46 4.91 6.92
N ASP A 293 -3.67 5.27 5.65
CA ASP A 293 -4.81 4.82 4.86
C ASP A 293 -4.88 3.28 4.78
N THR A 294 -3.73 2.60 4.68
CA THR A 294 -3.64 1.13 4.68
C THR A 294 -3.96 0.52 6.05
N LEU A 295 -3.46 1.11 7.15
CA LEU A 295 -3.80 0.65 8.50
C LEU A 295 -5.29 0.86 8.84
N ILE A 296 -5.89 1.96 8.36
CA ILE A 296 -7.34 2.20 8.47
C ILE A 296 -8.13 1.17 7.65
N LYS A 297 -7.70 0.84 6.42
CA LYS A 297 -8.30 -0.24 5.63
C LYS A 297 -8.25 -1.58 6.34
N LEU A 298 -7.12 -1.93 6.97
CA LEU A 298 -6.99 -3.15 7.78
C LEU A 298 -7.98 -3.12 8.95
N SER A 299 -7.97 -2.06 9.77
CA SER A 299 -8.86 -1.93 10.93
C SER A 299 -10.35 -2.03 10.56
N ARG A 300 -10.76 -1.49 9.41
CA ARG A 300 -12.14 -1.61 8.91
C ARG A 300 -12.51 -3.00 8.39
N ASN A 301 -11.54 -3.85 8.03
CA ASN A 301 -11.76 -5.22 7.55
C ASN A 301 -11.63 -6.27 8.66
N GLN A 302 -11.05 -5.92 9.80
CA GLN A 302 -11.08 -6.77 10.99
C GLN A 302 -12.51 -6.95 11.48
N GLY A 303 -12.83 -8.14 11.98
CA GLY A 303 -14.17 -8.44 12.50
C GLY A 303 -15.26 -8.60 11.43
N ILE A 304 -14.88 -8.74 10.15
CA ILE A 304 -15.83 -9.00 9.06
C ILE A 304 -15.69 -10.45 8.59
N SER A 305 -16.73 -11.25 8.83
CA SER A 305 -16.84 -12.62 8.33
C SER A 305 -16.85 -12.65 6.80
N PHE A 306 -16.07 -13.55 6.19
CA PHE A 306 -15.99 -13.69 4.72
C PHE A 306 -17.32 -14.04 4.03
N ASP A 307 -18.26 -14.65 4.75
CA ASP A 307 -19.58 -15.05 4.27
C ASP A 307 -20.70 -14.04 4.60
N ASN A 308 -20.44 -13.10 5.53
CA ASN A 308 -21.44 -12.21 6.14
C ASN A 308 -22.59 -12.98 6.86
N MET A 309 -22.32 -14.18 7.37
CA MET A 309 -23.31 -15.02 8.07
C MET A 309 -23.04 -15.16 9.57
N SER A 310 -21.93 -14.63 10.09
CA SER A 310 -21.56 -14.67 11.50
C SER A 310 -20.97 -13.33 11.97
N THR A 311 -21.07 -13.03 13.27
CA THR A 311 -20.29 -11.95 13.88
C THR A 311 -19.06 -12.58 14.53
N PRO A 312 -17.86 -12.45 13.93
CA PRO A 312 -16.64 -12.98 14.54
C PRO A 312 -16.32 -12.23 15.84
N HIS A 313 -15.52 -12.84 16.70
CA HIS A 313 -15.10 -12.22 17.95
C HIS A 313 -14.38 -10.88 17.71
N PRO A 314 -14.47 -9.91 18.64
CA PRO A 314 -13.75 -8.65 18.55
C PRO A 314 -12.25 -8.89 18.32
N PRO A 315 -11.59 -8.14 17.41
CA PRO A 315 -10.18 -8.34 17.12
C PRO A 315 -9.33 -8.01 18.36
N GLU A 316 -8.51 -8.97 18.79
CA GLU A 316 -7.63 -8.84 19.95
C GLU A 316 -6.55 -7.76 19.74
N LEU A 317 -6.02 -7.66 18.52
CA LEU A 317 -4.99 -6.71 18.13
C LEU A 317 -5.51 -5.72 17.09
N ILE A 318 -5.34 -4.42 17.34
CA ILE A 318 -5.84 -3.33 16.49
C ILE A 318 -4.66 -2.56 15.87
N PRO A 319 -4.70 -2.22 14.56
CA PRO A 319 -3.71 -1.37 13.90
C PRO A 319 -3.43 -0.07 14.67
N PRO A 320 -2.17 0.20 15.07
CA PRO A 320 -1.84 1.29 15.99
C PRO A 320 -1.71 2.64 15.25
N LEU A 321 -2.85 3.23 14.89
CA LEU A 321 -2.94 4.49 14.11
C LEU A 321 -2.25 5.70 14.75
N THR A 322 -2.09 5.72 16.07
CA THR A 322 -1.59 6.88 16.83
C THR A 322 -0.06 6.99 16.89
N LEU A 323 0.69 5.96 16.47
CA LEU A 323 2.16 5.91 16.62
C LEU A 323 2.90 7.07 15.95
N ILE A 324 2.37 7.59 14.85
CA ILE A 324 3.03 8.64 14.05
C ILE A 324 2.63 10.05 14.47
N LEU A 325 1.67 10.21 15.39
CA LEU A 325 1.20 11.51 15.85
C LEU A 325 2.31 12.39 16.48
N PRO A 326 3.27 11.88 17.27
CA PRO A 326 4.37 12.69 17.79
C PRO A 326 5.19 13.36 16.67
N TRP A 327 5.46 12.64 15.57
CA TRP A 327 6.11 13.24 14.40
C TRP A 327 5.22 14.28 13.73
N CYS A 328 3.91 14.01 13.59
CA CYS A 328 2.97 14.96 12.99
C CYS A 328 2.91 16.28 13.77
N PHE A 329 2.81 16.23 15.10
CA PHE A 329 2.81 17.43 15.94
C PHE A 329 4.15 18.17 15.87
N GLY A 330 5.28 17.46 15.87
CA GLY A 330 6.60 18.08 15.68
C GLY A 330 6.74 18.79 14.33
N ALA A 331 6.19 18.22 13.26
CA ALA A 331 6.24 18.81 11.93
C ALA A 331 5.50 20.15 11.86
N LEU A 332 4.37 20.30 12.57
CA LEU A 332 3.61 21.55 12.61
C LEU A 332 4.43 22.73 13.18
N VAL A 333 5.43 22.47 14.02
CA VAL A 333 6.29 23.50 14.65
C VAL A 333 7.52 23.84 13.79
N LEU A 334 7.76 23.14 12.67
CA LEU A 334 8.89 23.44 11.78
C LEU A 334 8.77 24.81 11.07
N PRO A 335 9.84 25.36 10.47
CA PRO A 335 9.75 26.60 9.71
C PRO A 335 8.93 26.45 8.41
N SER A 336 8.57 27.57 7.78
CA SER A 336 7.67 27.63 6.62
C SER A 336 8.17 26.91 5.37
N ASN A 337 9.48 26.68 5.23
CA ASN A 337 10.05 25.89 4.13
C ASN A 337 9.59 24.41 4.12
N TYR A 338 9.03 23.91 5.23
CA TYR A 338 8.46 22.55 5.35
C TYR A 338 6.95 22.47 5.05
N GLU A 339 6.34 23.48 4.43
CA GLU A 339 4.89 23.60 4.15
C GLU A 339 4.23 22.29 3.66
N ALA A 340 4.78 21.65 2.62
CA ALA A 340 4.22 20.40 2.08
C ALA A 340 4.24 19.24 3.09
N GLY A 341 5.25 19.20 3.96
CA GLY A 341 5.33 18.26 5.09
C GLY A 341 4.30 18.59 6.17
N LYS A 342 4.17 19.87 6.55
CA LYS A 342 3.14 20.35 7.50
C LYS A 342 1.73 20.00 7.04
N LEU A 343 1.42 20.22 5.77
CA LEU A 343 0.10 19.94 5.21
C LEU A 343 -0.25 18.44 5.29
N ASN A 344 0.72 17.57 4.98
CA ASN A 344 0.55 16.12 5.14
C ASN A 344 0.47 15.70 6.62
N ALA A 345 1.21 16.33 7.53
CA ALA A 345 1.11 16.11 8.97
C ALA A 345 -0.27 16.49 9.54
N LEU A 346 -0.82 17.65 9.12
CA LEU A 346 -2.17 18.08 9.48
C LEU A 346 -3.23 17.13 8.91
N ARG A 347 -3.09 16.72 7.64
CA ARG A 347 -3.94 15.69 7.02
C ARG A 347 -3.93 14.39 7.84
N LEU A 348 -2.76 13.91 8.26
CA LEU A 348 -2.62 12.74 9.11
C LEU A 348 -3.36 12.88 10.44
N ILE A 349 -3.16 14.00 11.16
CA ILE A 349 -3.84 14.27 12.44
C ILE A 349 -5.36 14.22 12.25
N CYS A 350 -5.90 14.88 11.23
CA CYS A 350 -7.33 14.85 10.90
C CYS A 350 -7.82 13.44 10.55
N THR A 351 -7.12 12.74 9.65
CA THR A 351 -7.47 11.38 9.22
C THR A 351 -7.46 10.39 10.38
N ILE A 352 -6.44 10.43 11.25
CA ILE A 352 -6.37 9.60 12.46
C ILE A 352 -7.50 9.98 13.43
N THR A 353 -7.77 11.26 13.64
CA THR A 353 -8.87 11.73 14.52
C THR A 353 -10.24 11.21 14.13
N VAL A 354 -10.55 11.14 12.83
CA VAL A 354 -11.83 10.62 12.35
C VAL A 354 -11.91 9.10 12.49
N ASN A 355 -10.80 8.37 12.28
CA ASN A 355 -10.81 6.91 12.16
C ASN A 355 -10.35 6.15 13.42
N CYS A 356 -9.71 6.82 14.38
CA CYS A 356 -9.25 6.20 15.62
C CYS A 356 -10.41 6.07 16.61
N ASP A 357 -10.47 4.98 17.37
CA ASP A 357 -11.46 4.77 18.42
C ASP A 357 -11.31 5.80 19.56
N SER A 358 -12.43 6.31 20.04
CA SER A 358 -12.61 7.20 21.18
C SER A 358 -11.64 6.97 22.34
N LYS A 359 -11.50 5.71 22.81
CA LYS A 359 -10.59 5.31 23.91
C LYS A 359 -9.11 5.61 23.67
N HIS A 360 -8.69 5.79 22.43
CA HIS A 360 -7.30 6.07 22.06
C HIS A 360 -7.06 7.54 21.65
N ARG A 361 -8.08 8.41 21.74
CA ARG A 361 -8.01 9.84 21.34
C ARG A 361 -7.41 10.77 22.40
N THR A 362 -6.45 10.30 23.18
CA THR A 362 -5.80 11.04 24.28
C THR A 362 -5.07 12.31 23.83
N TYR A 363 -4.75 12.42 22.55
CA TYR A 363 -4.07 13.54 21.91
C TYR A 363 -5.01 14.70 21.50
N LEU A 364 -6.34 14.54 21.60
CA LEU A 364 -7.30 15.58 21.20
C LEU A 364 -7.05 16.96 21.82
N PRO A 365 -6.69 17.12 23.11
CA PRO A 365 -6.39 18.43 23.69
C PRO A 365 -5.25 19.18 22.97
N GLN A 366 -4.26 18.45 22.42
CA GLN A 366 -3.18 19.05 21.62
C GLN A 366 -3.69 19.54 20.26
N VAL A 367 -4.61 18.80 19.63
CA VAL A 367 -5.26 19.19 18.37
C VAL A 367 -6.12 20.45 18.59
N TYR A 368 -6.96 20.48 19.63
CA TYR A 368 -7.77 21.65 19.96
C TYR A 368 -6.94 22.88 20.29
N ARG A 369 -5.83 22.70 21.03
CA ARG A 369 -4.88 23.80 21.29
C ARG A 369 -4.34 24.36 19.97
N PHE A 370 -3.79 23.51 19.10
CA PHE A 370 -3.22 23.92 17.81
C PHE A 370 -4.23 24.67 16.94
N LEU A 371 -5.46 24.13 16.80
CA LEU A 371 -6.52 24.76 16.01
C LEU A 371 -6.99 26.12 16.55
N HIS A 372 -6.81 26.39 17.85
CA HIS A 372 -7.16 27.67 18.47
C HIS A 372 -5.99 28.66 18.59
N THR A 373 -4.74 28.20 18.57
CA THR A 373 -3.56 29.09 18.59
C THR A 373 -3.14 29.58 17.22
N GLY A 374 -3.46 28.86 16.13
CA GLY A 374 -3.39 29.38 14.75
C GLY A 374 -1.98 29.68 14.22
N GLU A 375 -0.95 29.01 14.75
CA GLU A 375 0.46 29.11 14.33
C GLU A 375 0.82 28.16 13.17
#